data_AF-A0A7S0FHS0-F1
#
_entry.id   AF-A0A7S0FHS0-F1
#
_cell.length_a   1.000
_cell.length_b   1.000
_cell.length_c   1.000
_cell.angle_alpha   90.00
_cell.angle_beta   90.00
_cell.angle_gamma   90.00
#
_symmetry.space_group_name_H-M   'P 1'
#
loop_
_entity.id
_entity.type
_entity.pdbx_description
1 polymer ?
#
loop_
_entity_poly.entity_id
_entity_poly.type
_entity_poly.pdbx_seq_one_letter_code
_entity_poly.pdbx_strand_id
1 'polypeptide(L)'
;AVLVGLGLHLLGALGEGGVDALAVALCAASSAVLLLSLWFQLHWLWAAVRFLFPYLTWSGPEPEAGCQYVDGESGKPLIALSIDDVPCTHEKFGISDIEACLELLEKHGARATLFVMSRELHKHNEHRDISSVLASAVSRGHELGNHDLLDVKTALRSNEDFTAALRECDDQLRELVGRAGGQWR
;
A
#
# COMPACT_ATOMS: atom_id res chain seq x y z
N ALA A 1 -4.47 -17.72 -42.77
CA ALA A 1 -4.08 -18.79 -43.72
C ALA A 1 -4.82 -20.11 -43.46
N VAL A 2 -4.79 -20.66 -42.25
CA VAL A 2 -5.42 -21.96 -41.90
C VAL A 2 -6.95 -21.98 -42.14
N LEU A 3 -7.67 -20.94 -41.74
CA LEU A 3 -9.13 -20.86 -41.92
C LEU A 3 -9.57 -20.79 -43.40
N VAL A 4 -8.76 -20.18 -44.26
CA VAL A 4 -9.05 -20.07 -45.71
C VAL A 4 -8.81 -21.42 -46.40
N GLY A 5 -7.77 -22.16 -45.98
CA GLY A 5 -7.52 -23.52 -46.47
C GLY A 5 -8.62 -24.52 -46.06
N LEU A 6 -9.13 -24.41 -44.83
CA LEU A 6 -10.23 -25.26 -44.35
C LEU A 6 -11.53 -25.01 -45.14
N GLY A 7 -11.82 -23.75 -45.46
CA GLY A 7 -13.00 -23.38 -46.25
C GLY A 7 -12.96 -23.94 -47.68
N LEU A 8 -11.79 -23.90 -48.33
CA LEU A 8 -11.63 -24.45 -49.68
C LEU A 8 -11.71 -25.98 -49.72
N HIS A 9 -11.22 -26.68 -48.68
CA HIS A 9 -11.34 -28.13 -48.60
C HIS A 9 -12.78 -28.61 -48.37
N LEU A 10 -13.56 -27.88 -47.56
CA LEU A 10 -14.99 -28.15 -47.36
C LEU A 10 -15.81 -27.94 -48.64
N LEU A 11 -15.46 -26.91 -49.43
CA LEU A 11 -16.08 -26.65 -50.74
C LEU A 11 -15.75 -27.74 -51.77
N GLY A 12 -14.55 -28.33 -51.72
CA GLY A 12 -14.18 -29.47 -52.57
C GLY A 12 -14.92 -30.76 -52.20
N ALA A 13 -15.10 -31.04 -50.90
CA ALA A 13 -15.81 -32.25 -50.42
C ALA A 13 -17.30 -32.26 -50.78
N LEU A 14 -17.92 -31.08 -50.91
CA LEU A 14 -19.30 -30.90 -51.39
C LEU A 14 -19.49 -31.30 -52.86
N GLY A 15 -18.42 -31.34 -53.66
CA GLY A 15 -18.48 -31.66 -55.09
C GLY A 15 -18.51 -33.16 -55.40
N GLU A 16 -17.99 -34.01 -54.50
CA GLU A 16 -17.76 -35.45 -54.79
C GLU A 16 -18.33 -36.41 -53.72
N GLY A 17 -18.64 -35.95 -52.51
CA GLY A 17 -19.18 -36.77 -51.43
C GLY A 17 -20.69 -36.54 -51.22
N GLY A 18 -21.46 -37.61 -51.08
CA GLY A 18 -22.87 -37.53 -50.67
C GLY A 18 -23.03 -36.78 -49.33
N VAL A 19 -24.28 -36.42 -49.00
CA VAL A 19 -24.69 -35.63 -47.81
C VAL A 19 -23.98 -36.05 -46.50
N ASP A 20 -23.61 -37.33 -46.39
CA ASP A 20 -22.89 -37.91 -45.25
C ASP A 20 -21.48 -37.32 -45.04
N ALA A 21 -20.72 -37.04 -46.11
CA ALA A 21 -19.37 -36.49 -46.00
C ALA A 21 -19.38 -35.04 -45.49
N LEU A 22 -20.34 -34.24 -45.96
CA LEU A 22 -20.59 -32.89 -45.47
C LEU A 22 -21.01 -32.91 -43.99
N ALA A 23 -21.91 -33.82 -43.62
CA ALA A 23 -22.36 -33.95 -42.24
C ALA A 23 -21.20 -34.29 -41.29
N VAL A 24 -20.33 -35.24 -41.66
CA VAL A 24 -19.14 -35.59 -40.87
C VAL A 24 -18.19 -34.40 -40.75
N ALA A 25 -17.95 -33.65 -41.84
CA ALA A 25 -17.06 -32.51 -41.81
C ALA A 25 -17.62 -31.35 -40.94
N LEU A 26 -18.92 -31.11 -41.00
CA LEU A 26 -19.60 -30.13 -40.13
C LEU A 26 -19.54 -30.56 -38.67
N CYS A 27 -19.81 -31.83 -38.35
CA CYS A 27 -19.68 -32.35 -36.99
C CYS A 27 -18.26 -32.18 -36.46
N ALA A 28 -17.24 -32.55 -37.24
CA ALA A 28 -15.84 -32.39 -36.86
C ALA A 28 -15.46 -30.92 -36.62
N ALA A 29 -15.91 -30.01 -37.49
CA ALA A 29 -15.67 -28.58 -37.33
C ALA A 29 -16.36 -28.01 -36.08
N SER A 30 -17.62 -28.39 -35.82
CA SER A 30 -18.35 -27.99 -34.62
C SER A 30 -17.68 -28.51 -33.35
N SER A 31 -17.24 -29.76 -33.33
CA SER A 31 -16.48 -30.34 -32.21
C SER A 31 -15.16 -29.59 -31.98
N ALA A 32 -14.43 -29.23 -33.04
CA ALA A 32 -13.19 -28.46 -32.92
C ALA A 32 -13.44 -27.06 -32.33
N VAL A 33 -14.49 -26.36 -32.76
CA VAL A 33 -14.87 -25.05 -32.22
C VAL A 33 -15.24 -25.15 -30.74
N LEU A 34 -16.00 -26.18 -30.34
CA LEU A 34 -16.35 -26.42 -28.94
C LEU A 34 -15.11 -26.67 -28.07
N LEU A 35 -14.18 -27.51 -28.54
CA LEU A 35 -12.94 -27.81 -27.82
C LEU A 35 -12.05 -26.57 -27.67
N LEU A 36 -11.92 -25.75 -28.72
CA LEU A 36 -11.18 -24.49 -28.65
C LEU A 36 -11.83 -23.51 -27.68
N SER A 37 -13.16 -23.39 -27.70
CA SER A 37 -13.89 -22.52 -26.76
C SER A 37 -13.67 -22.95 -25.30
N LEU A 38 -13.78 -24.25 -25.01
CA LEU A 38 -13.50 -24.80 -23.68
C LEU A 38 -12.05 -24.56 -23.25
N TRP A 39 -11.09 -24.74 -24.17
CA TRP A 39 -9.68 -24.47 -23.90
C TRP A 39 -9.44 -22.98 -23.55
N PHE A 40 -10.04 -22.06 -24.30
CA PHE A 40 -9.96 -20.63 -24.00
C PHE A 40 -10.60 -20.28 -22.65
N GLN A 41 -11.79 -20.82 -22.35
CA GLN A 41 -12.45 -20.61 -21.05
C GLN A 41 -11.60 -21.11 -19.88
N LEU A 42 -11.01 -22.30 -20.01
CA LEU A 42 -10.13 -22.86 -18.99
C LEU A 42 -8.84 -22.03 -18.84
N HIS A 43 -8.28 -21.53 -19.94
CA HIS A 43 -7.11 -20.66 -19.90
C HIS A 43 -7.40 -19.32 -19.20
N TRP A 44 -8.55 -18.70 -19.49
CA TRP A 44 -8.99 -17.47 -18.81
C TRP A 44 -9.27 -17.71 -17.33
N LEU A 45 -9.94 -18.81 -16.98
CA LEU A 45 -10.14 -19.20 -15.58
C LEU A 45 -8.79 -19.42 -14.88
N TRP A 46 -7.85 -20.10 -15.51
CA TRP A 46 -6.51 -20.33 -14.96
C TRP A 46 -5.72 -19.03 -14.81
N ALA A 47 -5.83 -18.09 -15.76
CA ALA A 47 -5.24 -16.77 -15.64
C ALA A 47 -5.84 -15.97 -14.47
N ALA A 48 -7.16 -16.01 -14.30
CA ALA A 48 -7.83 -15.40 -13.15
C ALA A 48 -7.41 -16.04 -11.83
N VAL A 49 -7.31 -17.37 -11.79
CA VAL A 49 -6.77 -18.11 -10.63
C VAL A 49 -5.33 -17.67 -10.36
N ARG A 50 -4.43 -17.63 -11.35
CA ARG A 50 -3.04 -17.19 -11.16
C ARG A 50 -2.93 -15.74 -10.71
N PHE A 51 -3.82 -14.87 -11.17
CA PHE A 51 -3.87 -13.47 -10.74
C PHE A 51 -4.37 -13.35 -9.29
N LEU A 52 -5.39 -14.12 -8.92
CA LEU A 52 -6.00 -14.08 -7.58
C LEU A 52 -5.24 -14.92 -6.55
N PHE A 53 -4.52 -15.96 -6.98
CA PHE A 53 -3.84 -16.92 -6.11
C PHE A 53 -2.88 -16.24 -5.12
N PRO A 54 -2.03 -15.27 -5.51
CA PRO A 54 -1.19 -14.56 -4.55
C PRO A 54 -2.00 -13.77 -3.52
N TYR A 55 -3.23 -13.36 -3.82
CA TYR A 55 -4.11 -12.67 -2.87
C TYR A 55 -4.95 -13.64 -2.02
N LEU A 56 -5.09 -14.90 -2.45
CA LEU A 56 -5.86 -15.94 -1.76
C LEU A 56 -4.97 -16.84 -0.89
N THR A 57 -3.69 -16.97 -1.21
CA THR A 57 -2.71 -17.59 -0.33
C THR A 57 -2.12 -16.53 0.60
N TRP A 58 -2.05 -16.84 1.91
CA TRP A 58 -1.31 -16.02 2.89
C TRP A 58 0.15 -15.77 2.46
N SER A 59 0.66 -16.61 1.55
CA SER A 59 1.81 -16.37 0.70
C SER A 59 1.45 -15.38 -0.42
N GLY A 60 1.24 -14.10 -0.07
CA GLY A 60 1.37 -13.01 -1.03
C GLY A 60 2.65 -13.17 -1.85
N PRO A 61 2.78 -12.53 -3.05
CA PRO A 61 4.08 -12.52 -3.70
C PRO A 61 5.06 -12.03 -2.64
N GLU A 62 6.05 -12.86 -2.26
CA GLU A 62 7.06 -12.41 -1.31
C GLU A 62 7.55 -11.09 -1.89
N PRO A 63 7.40 -9.96 -1.16
CA PRO A 63 7.78 -8.67 -1.68
C PRO A 63 9.22 -8.85 -2.15
N GLU A 64 9.42 -8.80 -3.48
CA GLU A 64 10.64 -9.23 -4.15
C GLU A 64 11.80 -8.85 -3.28
N ALA A 65 12.52 -9.81 -2.68
CA ALA A 65 13.43 -9.61 -1.55
C ALA A 65 14.10 -8.23 -1.65
N GLY A 66 13.44 -7.24 -1.04
CA GLY A 66 13.67 -5.85 -1.43
C GLY A 66 15.09 -5.52 -1.09
N CYS A 67 15.70 -4.56 -1.79
CA CYS A 67 16.97 -3.99 -1.35
C CYS A 67 16.87 -3.68 0.15
N GLN A 68 17.45 -4.53 0.99
CA GLN A 68 17.43 -4.32 2.42
C GLN A 68 18.41 -3.18 2.68
N TYR A 69 17.89 -2.08 3.22
CA TYR A 69 18.76 -1.07 3.77
C TYR A 69 19.52 -1.72 4.92
N VAL A 70 20.84 -1.71 4.83
CA VAL A 70 21.73 -2.19 5.87
C VAL A 70 22.43 -1.00 6.48
N ASP A 71 22.59 -1.05 7.79
CA ASP A 71 23.38 -0.07 8.51
C ASP A 71 24.84 -0.17 8.07
N GLY A 72 25.40 0.95 7.61
CA GLY A 72 26.75 0.96 7.04
C GLY A 72 27.85 0.58 8.04
N GLU A 73 27.61 0.78 9.34
CA GLU A 73 28.56 0.46 10.40
C GLU A 73 28.41 -0.97 10.92
N SER A 74 27.19 -1.39 11.26
CA SER A 74 26.94 -2.71 11.85
C SER A 74 26.66 -3.82 10.84
N GLY A 75 26.35 -3.47 9.59
CA GLY A 75 25.95 -4.41 8.53
C GLY A 75 24.60 -5.09 8.78
N LYS A 76 23.84 -4.64 9.78
CA LYS A 76 22.54 -5.22 10.15
C LYS A 76 21.41 -4.59 9.33
N PRO A 77 20.30 -5.31 9.08
CA PRO A 77 19.12 -4.73 8.47
C PRO A 77 18.60 -3.53 9.27
N LEU A 78 18.32 -2.43 8.57
CA LEU A 78 17.68 -1.24 9.11
C LEU A 78 16.16 -1.38 9.06
N ILE A 79 15.52 -0.93 10.13
CA ILE A 79 14.07 -0.78 10.20
C ILE A 79 13.80 0.66 10.61
N ALA A 80 12.98 1.35 9.83
CA ALA A 80 12.44 2.66 10.20
C ALA A 80 11.09 2.43 10.90
N LEU A 81 11.03 2.74 12.20
CA LEU A 81 9.79 2.70 12.96
C LEU A 81 9.11 4.07 12.87
N SER A 82 7.88 4.11 12.37
CA SER A 82 7.02 5.29 12.39
C SER A 82 5.81 5.08 13.28
N ILE A 83 5.36 6.14 13.94
CA ILE A 83 4.13 6.17 14.74
C ILE A 83 3.31 7.35 14.24
N ASP A 84 2.14 7.05 13.69
CA ASP A 84 1.21 8.04 13.15
C ASP A 84 0.26 8.55 14.24
N ASP A 85 -0.48 9.61 13.91
CA ASP A 85 -1.49 10.18 14.78
C ASP A 85 -0.97 10.64 16.15
N VAL A 86 0.25 11.21 16.22
CA VAL A 86 0.85 11.64 17.48
C VAL A 86 0.54 13.11 17.77
N PRO A 87 0.04 13.48 18.95
CA PRO A 87 -0.70 12.63 19.86
C PRO A 87 -2.14 12.42 19.35
N CYS A 88 -2.84 11.39 19.85
CA CYS A 88 -4.21 11.10 19.46
C CYS A 88 -5.15 11.37 20.65
N THR A 89 -6.08 12.31 20.53
CA THR A 89 -7.14 12.56 21.53
C THR A 89 -8.51 12.03 21.10
N HIS A 90 -8.54 11.11 20.14
CA HIS A 90 -9.80 10.67 19.55
C HIS A 90 -10.73 10.01 20.60
N GLU A 91 -11.92 10.61 20.79
CA GLU A 91 -12.90 10.21 21.83
C GLU A 91 -13.22 8.71 21.87
N LYS A 92 -13.19 8.04 20.71
CA LYS A 92 -13.50 6.61 20.58
C LYS A 92 -12.47 5.69 21.23
N PHE A 93 -11.19 6.10 21.20
CA PHE A 93 -10.06 5.26 21.65
C PHE A 93 -9.41 5.80 22.92
N GLY A 94 -9.82 7.01 23.36
CA GLY A 94 -9.21 7.69 24.48
C GLY A 94 -7.95 8.43 24.07
N ILE A 95 -7.31 9.03 25.07
CA ILE A 95 -6.06 9.78 24.89
C ILE A 95 -4.90 8.78 24.75
N SER A 96 -4.10 8.91 23.68
CA SER A 96 -2.90 8.10 23.49
C SER A 96 -1.88 8.34 24.60
N ASP A 97 -1.25 7.28 25.08
CA ASP A 97 -0.16 7.32 26.07
C ASP A 97 1.20 7.30 25.36
N ILE A 98 1.59 8.46 24.82
CA ILE A 98 2.86 8.57 24.08
C ILE A 98 4.06 8.40 25.01
N GLU A 99 3.94 8.79 26.28
CA GLU A 99 4.98 8.62 27.29
C GLU A 99 5.33 7.14 27.47
N ALA A 100 4.32 6.28 27.65
CA ALA A 100 4.54 4.83 27.75
C ALA A 100 5.19 4.24 26.49
N CYS A 101 4.81 4.72 25.30
CA CYS A 101 5.45 4.34 24.04
C CYS A 101 6.93 4.77 24.01
N LEU A 102 7.25 5.99 24.41
CA LEU A 102 8.62 6.52 24.45
C LEU A 102 9.48 5.77 25.48
N GLU A 103 8.94 5.45 26.65
CA GLU A 103 9.61 4.61 27.65
C GLU A 103 9.95 3.22 27.10
N LEU A 104 9.03 2.62 26.35
CA LEU A 104 9.27 1.33 25.71
C LEU A 104 10.37 1.42 24.64
N LEU A 105 10.36 2.46 23.80
CA LEU A 105 11.39 2.68 22.80
C LEU A 105 12.77 2.84 23.45
N GLU A 106 12.87 3.66 24.49
CA GLU A 106 14.10 3.87 25.24
C GLU A 106 14.62 2.58 25.88
N LYS A 107 13.74 1.79 26.49
CA LYS A 107 14.09 0.48 27.07
C LYS A 107 14.73 -0.47 26.05
N HIS A 108 14.38 -0.35 24.78
CA HIS A 108 14.92 -1.16 23.69
C HIS A 108 16.03 -0.46 22.88
N GLY A 109 16.45 0.75 23.28
CA GLY A 109 17.42 1.55 22.52
C GLY A 109 16.93 1.91 21.11
N ALA A 110 15.61 1.92 20.90
CA ALA A 110 14.99 2.18 19.62
C ALA A 110 14.67 3.68 19.46
N ARG A 111 14.68 4.13 18.20
CA ARG A 111 14.24 5.47 17.80
C ARG A 111 13.10 5.32 16.81
N ALA A 112 12.27 6.34 16.72
CA ALA A 112 11.12 6.35 15.84
C ALA A 112 10.90 7.75 15.25
N THR A 113 10.21 7.80 14.12
CA THR A 113 9.64 9.03 13.55
C THR A 113 8.19 9.14 14.04
N LEU A 114 7.88 10.20 14.77
CA LEU A 114 6.56 10.50 15.32
C LEU A 114 5.85 11.46 14.37
N PHE A 115 4.84 11.00 13.65
CA PHE A 115 4.07 11.80 12.72
C PHE A 115 3.01 12.59 13.48
N VAL A 116 3.21 13.91 13.58
CA VAL A 116 2.47 14.78 14.47
C VAL A 116 1.27 15.42 13.79
N MET A 117 0.11 15.35 14.44
CA MET A 117 -1.07 16.16 14.11
C MET A 117 -1.07 17.44 14.94
N SER A 118 -0.79 18.58 14.29
CA SER A 118 -0.52 19.82 15.02
C SER A 118 -1.71 20.32 15.86
N ARG A 119 -2.95 20.10 15.42
CA ARG A 119 -4.13 20.54 16.19
C ARG A 119 -4.44 19.66 17.39
N GLU A 120 -3.88 18.47 17.48
CA GLU A 120 -4.02 17.60 18.66
C GLU A 120 -3.12 18.06 19.80
N LEU A 121 -2.02 18.79 19.51
CA LEU A 121 -1.09 19.31 20.53
C LEU A 121 -1.78 20.20 21.58
N HIS A 122 -2.86 20.88 21.20
CA HIS A 122 -3.61 21.78 22.09
C HIS A 122 -4.80 21.12 22.78
N LYS A 123 -5.16 19.88 22.43
CA LYS A 123 -6.34 19.19 22.95
C LYS A 123 -6.07 18.34 24.19
N HIS A 124 -4.82 18.11 24.53
CA HIS A 124 -4.49 17.39 25.76
C HIS A 124 -4.86 18.24 26.98
N ASN A 125 -5.55 17.60 27.93
CA ASN A 125 -6.03 18.20 29.18
C ASN A 125 -4.93 19.00 29.91
N GLU A 126 -5.36 19.96 30.74
CA GLU A 126 -4.57 20.92 31.55
C GLU A 126 -3.41 20.32 32.38
N HIS A 127 -3.27 19.00 32.44
CA HIS A 127 -2.27 18.29 33.23
C HIS A 127 -1.13 17.65 32.42
N ARG A 128 -1.15 17.70 31.08
CA ARG A 128 -0.05 17.14 30.26
C ARG A 128 0.40 18.10 29.17
N ASP A 129 1.61 18.63 29.33
CA ASP A 129 2.29 19.38 28.29
C ASP A 129 2.90 18.42 27.26
N ILE A 130 2.07 18.01 26.30
CA ILE A 130 2.46 17.09 25.23
C ILE A 130 3.57 17.65 24.34
N SER A 131 3.63 18.98 24.20
CA SER A 131 4.69 19.66 23.45
C SER A 131 6.05 19.47 24.13
N SER A 132 6.11 19.53 25.46
CA SER A 132 7.32 19.23 26.21
C SER A 132 7.72 17.76 26.12
N VAL A 133 6.74 16.83 26.12
CA VAL A 133 7.01 15.40 25.90
C VAL A 133 7.64 15.15 24.53
N LEU A 134 7.09 15.75 23.46
CA LEU A 134 7.63 15.61 22.10
C LEU A 134 8.99 16.27 21.94
N ALA A 135 9.21 17.47 22.52
CA ALA A 135 10.53 18.10 22.53
C ALA A 135 11.57 17.22 23.26
N SER A 136 11.19 16.56 24.36
CA SER A 136 12.03 15.58 25.06
C SER A 136 12.27 14.30 24.24
N ALA A 137 11.32 13.87 23.40
CA ALA A 137 11.55 12.79 22.45
C ALA A 137 12.61 13.19 21.41
N VAL A 138 12.52 14.39 20.85
CA VAL A 138 13.51 14.91 19.89
C VAL A 138 14.92 14.94 20.49
N SER A 139 15.07 15.42 21.73
CA SER A 139 16.39 15.47 22.39
C SER A 139 16.99 14.09 22.66
N ARG A 140 16.16 13.05 22.73
CA ARG A 140 16.57 11.62 22.81
C ARG A 140 16.80 10.97 21.45
N GLY A 141 16.70 11.71 20.36
CA GLY A 141 17.01 11.26 19.00
C GLY A 141 15.83 10.69 18.21
N HIS A 142 14.59 10.89 18.68
CA HIS A 142 13.42 10.66 17.84
C HIS A 142 13.29 11.77 16.78
N GLU A 143 12.62 11.45 15.69
CA GLU A 143 12.30 12.41 14.62
C GLU A 143 10.82 12.80 14.70
N LEU A 144 10.47 14.03 14.33
CA LEU A 144 9.09 14.44 14.15
C LEU A 144 8.78 14.54 12.66
N GLY A 145 7.69 13.92 12.23
CA GLY A 145 7.14 14.02 10.88
C GLY A 145 5.86 14.86 10.88
N ASN A 146 5.55 15.47 9.73
CA ASN A 146 4.31 16.22 9.54
C ASN A 146 3.16 15.26 9.18
N HIS A 147 2.17 15.15 10.06
CA HIS A 147 0.93 14.41 9.82
C HIS A 147 -0.27 15.35 9.61
N ASP A 148 -0.01 16.53 9.05
CA ASP A 148 -1.00 17.57 8.81
C ASP A 148 -1.58 18.12 10.14
N LEU A 149 -2.70 18.83 10.06
CA LEU A 149 -3.40 19.42 11.20
C LEU A 149 -4.16 18.36 12.00
N LEU A 150 -4.83 17.45 11.29
CA LEU A 150 -5.69 16.36 11.77
C LEU A 150 -5.74 15.28 10.67
N ASP A 151 -6.07 14.04 11.03
CA ASP A 151 -6.33 12.97 10.07
C ASP A 151 -7.62 13.22 9.29
N VAL A 152 -7.47 13.90 8.15
CA VAL A 152 -8.53 14.14 7.19
C VAL A 152 -8.02 13.83 5.80
N LYS A 153 -8.91 13.33 4.94
CA LYS A 153 -8.58 12.92 3.57
C LYS A 153 -8.03 14.12 2.76
N THR A 154 -6.72 14.17 2.61
CA THR A 154 -6.01 15.25 1.91
C THR A 154 -6.44 15.38 0.45
N ALA A 155 -6.82 14.27 -0.19
CA ALA A 155 -7.33 14.23 -1.56
C ALA A 155 -8.61 15.07 -1.80
N LEU A 156 -9.32 15.45 -0.73
CA LEU A 156 -10.53 16.28 -0.81
C LEU A 156 -10.26 17.78 -0.60
N ARG A 157 -9.02 18.16 -0.27
CA ARG A 157 -8.65 19.56 -0.03
C ARG A 157 -8.30 20.26 -1.33
N SER A 158 -8.52 21.57 -1.38
CA SER A 158 -7.91 22.40 -2.41
C SER A 158 -6.39 22.45 -2.20
N ASN A 159 -5.64 22.79 -3.26
CA ASN A 159 -4.19 22.98 -3.15
C ASN A 159 -3.82 24.06 -2.13
N GLU A 160 -4.63 25.12 -2.04
CA GLU A 160 -4.43 26.23 -1.10
C GLU A 160 -4.61 25.74 0.35
N ASP A 161 -5.69 25.02 0.62
CA ASP A 161 -5.97 24.46 1.96
C ASP A 161 -4.90 23.45 2.37
N PHE A 162 -4.48 22.57 1.46
CA PHE A 162 -3.39 21.64 1.72
C PHE A 162 -2.09 22.36 2.06
N THR A 163 -1.71 23.37 1.27
CA THR A 163 -0.47 24.12 1.49
C THR A 163 -0.50 24.89 2.80
N ALA A 164 -1.62 25.52 3.13
CA ALA A 164 -1.80 26.24 4.39
C ALA A 164 -1.65 25.31 5.59
N ALA A 165 -2.32 24.16 5.54
CA ALA A 165 -2.30 23.16 6.59
C ALA A 165 -0.93 22.51 6.79
N LEU A 166 -0.24 22.18 5.69
CA LEU A 166 1.12 21.65 5.71
C LEU A 166 2.08 22.64 6.40
N ARG A 167 2.03 23.92 6.02
CA ARG A 167 2.88 24.97 6.60
C ARG A 167 2.61 25.22 8.08
N GLU A 168 1.33 25.26 8.46
CA GLU A 168 0.94 25.43 9.87
C GLU A 168 1.48 24.28 10.73
N CYS A 169 1.41 23.03 10.26
CA CYS A 169 2.00 21.90 10.98
C CYS A 169 3.54 21.99 11.02
N ASP A 170 4.20 22.29 9.90
CA ASP A 170 5.67 22.46 9.84
C ASP A 170 6.19 23.55 10.79
N ASP A 171 5.49 24.68 10.90
CA ASP A 171 5.90 25.77 11.78
C ASP A 171 5.83 25.36 13.26
N GLN A 172 4.81 24.57 13.65
CA GLN A 172 4.72 24.03 15.01
C GLN A 172 5.81 22.97 15.27
N LEU A 173 6.09 22.10 14.30
CA LEU A 173 7.16 21.12 14.45
C LEU A 173 8.54 21.76 14.54
N ARG A 174 8.78 22.84 13.77
CA ARG A 174 9.99 23.64 13.88
C ARG A 174 10.17 24.24 15.27
N GLU A 175 9.07 24.71 15.88
CA GLU A 175 9.09 25.19 17.26
C GLU A 175 9.48 24.07 18.24
N LEU A 176 8.85 22.89 18.14
CA LEU A 176 9.16 21.74 18.99
C LEU A 176 10.61 21.28 18.88
N VAL A 177 11.14 21.19 17.66
CA VAL A 177 12.55 20.84 17.43
C VAL A 177 13.49 21.92 17.94
N GLY A 178 13.11 23.20 17.80
CA GLY A 178 13.85 24.33 18.36
C GLY A 178 13.93 24.29 19.89
N ARG A 179 12.82 23.93 20.57
CA ARG A 179 12.80 23.72 22.03
C ARG A 179 13.74 22.60 22.49
N ALA A 180 13.93 21.58 21.65
CA ALA A 180 14.86 20.49 21.90
C ALA A 180 16.34 20.84 21.61
N GLY A 181 16.63 22.05 21.12
CA GLY A 181 17.97 22.47 20.70
C GLY A 181 18.40 21.90 19.34
N GLY A 182 17.47 21.33 18.58
CA GLY A 182 17.71 20.78 17.24
C GLY A 182 17.52 21.80 16.12
N GLN A 183 17.83 21.39 14.89
CA GLN A 183 17.54 22.14 13.68
C GLN A 183 16.50 21.37 12.85
N TRP A 184 15.37 22.02 12.55
CA TRP A 184 14.36 21.50 11.62
C TRP A 184 14.97 21.34 10.22
N ARG A 185 14.74 20.18 9.60
CA ARG A 185 15.30 19.81 8.30
C ARG A 185 14.27 19.92 7.19
#